data_AF-A0A388RZD8-F1
#
_entry.id   AF-A0A388RZD8-F1
#
_cell.length_a   1.000
_cell.length_b   1.000
_cell.length_c   1.000
_cell.angle_alpha   90.00
_cell.angle_beta   90.00
_cell.angle_gamma   90.00
#
_symmetry.space_group_name_H-M   'P 1'
#
loop_
_entity.id
_entity.type
_entity.pdbx_description
1 polymer ?
#
loop_
_entity_poly.entity_id
_entity_poly.type
_entity_poly.pdbx_seq_one_letter_code
_entity_poly.pdbx_strand_id
1 'polypeptide(L)'
;MNRSILVIGLCLLAAQGCATKNYGRVGTVTDFERQTMSCREIQLEQAKVNGFTQAVEKESEFSGRSILSFLGDFGIGNMIEKNSAMESADQRARQLQTLSYQRRCSEAQPQAAAAPAPLPTASR
;
A
#
# COMPACT_ATOMS: atom_id res chain seq x y z
N MET A 1 -24.45 13.97 -41.61
CA MET A 1 -23.72 13.57 -40.37
C MET A 1 -22.27 13.99 -40.57
N ASN A 2 -21.85 15.08 -39.92
CA ASN A 2 -20.59 15.74 -40.26
C ASN A 2 -19.42 14.84 -39.84
N ARG A 3 -18.52 14.50 -40.77
CA ARG A 3 -17.35 13.62 -40.53
C ARG A 3 -16.53 14.10 -39.33
N SER A 4 -16.51 15.42 -39.08
CA SER A 4 -15.89 16.05 -37.92
C SER A 4 -16.48 15.61 -36.58
N ILE A 5 -17.79 15.37 -36.48
CA ILE A 5 -18.45 14.92 -35.24
C ILE A 5 -18.04 13.48 -34.91
N LEU A 6 -17.84 12.64 -35.93
CA LEU A 6 -17.44 11.25 -35.79
C LEU A 6 -15.97 11.14 -35.32
N VAL A 7 -15.09 12.01 -35.84
CA VAL A 7 -13.68 12.09 -35.42
C VAL A 7 -13.55 12.63 -33.99
N ILE A 8 -14.32 13.66 -33.62
CA ILE A 8 -14.32 14.22 -32.26
C ILE A 8 -14.84 13.18 -31.25
N GLY A 9 -15.90 12.43 -31.59
CA GLY A 9 -16.42 11.35 -30.75
C GLY A 9 -15.40 10.23 -30.51
N LEU A 10 -14.65 9.85 -31.55
CA LEU A 10 -13.62 8.81 -31.44
C LEU A 10 -12.42 9.25 -30.57
N CYS A 11 -12.00 10.52 -30.67
CA CYS A 11 -10.95 11.07 -29.81
C CYS A 11 -11.36 11.15 -28.34
N LEU A 12 -12.63 11.47 -28.04
CA LEU A 12 -13.15 11.53 -26.66
C LEU A 12 -13.23 10.14 -26.01
N LEU A 13 -13.46 9.08 -26.79
CA LEU A 13 -13.44 7.69 -26.30
C LEU A 13 -12.01 7.19 -26.02
N ALA A 14 -11.03 7.58 -26.84
CA ALA A 14 -9.62 7.22 -26.64
C ALA A 14 -8.99 7.94 -25.42
N ALA A 15 -9.53 9.08 -24.99
CA ALA A 15 -9.04 9.82 -23.83
C ALA A 15 -9.38 9.17 -22.47
N GLN A 16 -10.24 8.14 -22.44
CA GLN A 16 -10.64 7.45 -21.21
C GLN A 16 -9.66 6.34 -20.76
N GLY A 17 -8.55 6.14 -21.49
CA GLY A 17 -7.59 5.06 -21.26
C GLY A 17 -6.49 5.31 -20.21
N CYS A 18 -6.42 6.49 -19.58
CA CYS A 18 -5.37 6.80 -18.58
C CYS A 18 -5.74 6.44 -17.12
N ALA A 19 -6.84 5.71 -16.88
CA ALA A 19 -7.35 5.43 -15.53
C ALA A 19 -6.89 4.07 -14.97
N THR A 20 -5.67 3.63 -15.27
CA THR A 20 -5.09 2.52 -14.51
C THR A 20 -4.71 3.05 -13.13
N LYS A 21 -5.34 2.51 -12.08
CA LYS A 21 -5.14 2.99 -10.72
C LYS A 21 -3.78 2.55 -10.22
N ASN A 22 -2.92 3.51 -9.88
CA ASN A 22 -1.60 3.23 -9.32
C ASN A 22 -1.74 3.11 -7.79
N TYR A 23 -1.69 1.87 -7.28
CA TYR A 23 -1.73 1.58 -5.84
C TYR A 23 -0.39 1.84 -5.13
N GLY A 24 0.65 2.23 -5.87
CA GLY A 24 2.02 2.31 -5.36
C GLY A 24 2.68 0.94 -5.23
N ARG A 25 3.97 0.93 -4.85
CA ARG A 25 4.75 -0.28 -4.59
C ARG A 25 5.55 -0.10 -3.32
N VAL A 26 5.74 -1.19 -2.58
CA VAL A 26 6.63 -1.20 -1.43
C VAL A 26 7.98 -1.75 -1.86
N GLY A 27 9.05 -0.99 -1.62
CA GLY A 27 10.40 -1.40 -2.00
C GLY A 27 10.89 -2.60 -1.19
N THR A 28 11.85 -3.36 -1.71
CA THR A 28 12.50 -4.43 -0.93
C THR A 28 13.32 -3.87 0.23
N VAL A 29 13.54 -4.66 1.28
CA VAL A 29 14.48 -4.33 2.34
C VAL A 29 15.88 -4.20 1.73
N THR A 30 16.52 -3.07 1.93
CA THR A 30 17.87 -2.77 1.44
C THR A 30 18.95 -3.40 2.32
N ASP A 31 20.19 -3.48 1.82
CA ASP A 31 21.31 -3.99 2.62
C ASP A 31 21.62 -3.14 3.84
N PHE A 32 21.45 -1.82 3.72
CA PHE A 32 21.63 -0.92 4.84
C PHE A 32 20.59 -1.18 5.93
N GLU A 33 19.32 -1.27 5.55
CA GLU A 33 18.22 -1.61 6.47
C GLU A 33 18.45 -2.98 7.13
N ARG A 34 18.91 -4.00 6.39
CA ARG A 34 19.26 -5.32 6.94
C ARG A 34 20.30 -5.25 8.05
N GLN A 35 21.26 -4.35 7.94
CA GLN A 35 22.39 -4.25 8.86
C GLN A 35 22.10 -3.35 10.06
N THR A 36 21.32 -2.30 9.88
CA THR A 36 21.15 -1.25 10.90
C THR A 36 19.83 -1.33 11.66
N MET A 37 18.80 -1.98 11.14
CA MET A 37 17.51 -2.05 11.81
C MET A 37 17.57 -2.83 13.13
N SER A 38 17.02 -2.19 14.16
CA SER A 38 16.66 -2.79 15.44
C SER A 38 15.33 -3.56 15.34
N CYS A 39 15.07 -4.44 16.31
CA CYS A 39 13.81 -5.19 16.34
C CYS A 39 12.57 -4.29 16.39
N ARG A 40 12.66 -3.12 17.03
CA ARG A 40 11.56 -2.14 17.04
C ARG A 40 11.32 -1.55 15.65
N GLU A 41 12.37 -1.22 14.91
CA GLU A 41 12.25 -0.70 13.55
C GLU A 41 11.72 -1.77 12.58
N ILE A 42 12.16 -3.02 12.72
CA ILE A 42 11.62 -4.14 11.94
C ILE A 42 10.10 -4.28 12.19
N GLN A 43 9.65 -4.22 13.44
CA GLN A 43 8.21 -4.27 13.76
C GLN A 43 7.44 -3.07 13.20
N LEU A 44 8.00 -1.86 13.27
CA LEU A 44 7.38 -0.67 12.69
C LEU A 44 7.25 -0.80 11.17
N GLU A 45 8.27 -1.31 10.49
CA GLU A 45 8.22 -1.56 9.06
C GLU A 45 7.22 -2.65 8.69
N GLN A 46 7.12 -3.73 9.48
CA GLN A 46 6.08 -4.76 9.31
C GLN A 46 4.67 -4.14 9.46
N ALA A 47 4.47 -3.27 10.46
CA ALA A 47 3.21 -2.57 10.65
C ALA A 47 2.88 -1.63 9.47
N LYS A 48 3.87 -0.93 8.90
CA LYS A 48 3.69 -0.11 7.69
C LYS A 48 3.26 -0.95 6.49
N VAL A 49 3.90 -2.11 6.27
CA VAL A 49 3.52 -3.03 5.19
C VAL A 49 2.08 -3.52 5.39
N ASN A 50 1.71 -3.91 6.61
CA ASN A 50 0.33 -4.32 6.92
C ASN A 50 -0.68 -3.19 6.70
N GLY A 51 -0.32 -1.94 7.02
CA GLY A 51 -1.14 -0.77 6.75
C GLY A 51 -1.31 -0.51 5.25
N PHE A 52 -0.24 -0.68 4.46
CA PHE A 52 -0.29 -0.59 3.01
C PHE A 52 -1.21 -1.66 2.41
N THR A 53 -1.07 -2.93 2.81
CA THR A 53 -1.93 -4.02 2.33
C THR A 53 -3.41 -3.74 2.60
N GLN A 54 -3.74 -3.32 3.83
CA GLN A 54 -5.12 -2.95 4.19
C GLN A 54 -5.65 -1.75 3.38
N ALA A 55 -4.79 -0.76 3.12
CA ALA A 55 -5.16 0.40 2.30
C ALA A 55 -5.47 -0.03 0.85
N VAL A 56 -4.62 -0.85 0.25
CA VAL A 56 -4.82 -1.40 -1.11
C VAL A 56 -6.07 -2.26 -1.19
N GLU A 57 -6.33 -3.12 -0.19
CA GLU A 57 -7.53 -3.95 -0.13
C GLU A 57 -8.80 -3.12 -0.01
N LYS A 58 -8.83 -2.16 0.93
CA LYS A 58 -9.96 -1.26 1.11
C LYS A 58 -10.22 -0.44 -0.14
N GLU A 59 -9.17 0.12 -0.75
CA GLU A 59 -9.28 0.89 -1.97
C GLU A 59 -9.71 0.06 -3.18
N SER A 60 -9.27 -1.20 -3.25
CA SER A 60 -9.71 -2.20 -4.22
C SER A 60 -11.18 -2.57 -4.06
N GLU A 61 -11.72 -2.63 -2.85
CA GLU A 61 -13.13 -3.00 -2.60
C GLU A 61 -14.09 -1.96 -3.21
N PHE A 62 -13.78 -0.67 -3.05
CA PHE A 62 -14.54 0.42 -3.65
C PHE A 62 -14.46 0.41 -5.18
N SER A 63 -13.28 0.15 -5.76
CA SER A 63 -13.13 0.02 -7.22
C SER A 63 -13.83 -1.24 -7.76
N GLY A 64 -13.74 -2.39 -7.10
CA GLY A 64 -14.38 -3.64 -7.54
C GLY A 64 -15.90 -3.54 -7.55
N ARG A 65 -16.51 -2.94 -6.53
CA ARG A 65 -17.95 -2.67 -6.49
C ARG A 65 -18.39 -1.59 -7.49
N SER A 66 -17.52 -0.63 -7.80
CA SER A 66 -17.82 0.43 -8.79
C SER A 66 -17.66 -0.05 -10.24
N ILE A 67 -16.76 -1.02 -10.50
CA ILE A 67 -16.45 -1.53 -11.84
C ILE A 67 -17.36 -2.70 -12.26
N LEU A 68 -17.89 -3.51 -11.31
CA LEU A 68 -18.97 -4.47 -11.60
C LEU A 68 -20.23 -3.78 -12.18
N SER A 69 -20.41 -2.49 -11.91
CA SER A 69 -21.49 -1.67 -12.48
C SER A 69 -21.17 -1.03 -13.82
N PHE A 70 -19.92 -1.07 -14.32
CA PHE A 70 -19.53 -0.30 -15.51
C PHE A 70 -19.00 -1.13 -16.68
N LEU A 71 -17.91 -1.89 -16.61
CA LEU A 71 -17.27 -2.44 -17.83
C LEU A 71 -16.40 -3.67 -17.55
N GLY A 72 -16.71 -4.80 -18.18
CA GLY A 72 -15.94 -6.06 -18.13
C GLY A 72 -14.50 -6.02 -18.68
N ASP A 73 -13.92 -4.83 -18.95
CA ASP A 73 -12.58 -4.65 -19.52
C ASP A 73 -11.67 -3.76 -18.62
N PHE A 74 -12.22 -2.77 -17.93
CA PHE A 74 -11.48 -1.92 -16.96
C PHE A 74 -11.16 -2.63 -15.63
N GLY A 75 -11.72 -3.83 -15.39
CA GLY A 75 -11.46 -4.63 -14.20
C GLY A 75 -10.11 -5.35 -14.22
N ILE A 76 -9.63 -5.77 -15.40
CA ILE A 76 -8.43 -6.61 -15.53
C ILE A 76 -7.17 -5.80 -15.21
N GLY A 77 -7.03 -4.59 -15.77
CA GLY A 77 -5.87 -3.73 -15.50
C GLY A 77 -5.73 -3.33 -14.03
N ASN A 78 -6.85 -2.99 -13.38
CA ASN A 78 -6.85 -2.64 -11.95
C ASN A 78 -6.58 -3.86 -11.05
N MET A 79 -7.03 -5.05 -11.45
CA MET A 79 -6.70 -6.29 -10.75
C MET A 79 -5.22 -6.66 -10.88
N ILE A 80 -4.63 -6.47 -12.07
CA ILE A 80 -3.19 -6.70 -12.31
C ILE A 80 -2.35 -5.72 -11.47
N GLU A 81 -2.73 -4.44 -11.44
CA GLU A 81 -2.03 -3.45 -10.59
C GLU A 81 -2.18 -3.73 -9.11
N LYS A 82 -3.38 -4.14 -8.65
CA LYS A 82 -3.57 -4.62 -7.27
C LYS A 82 -2.66 -5.80 -6.97
N ASN A 83 -2.65 -6.81 -7.84
CA ASN A 83 -1.83 -8.00 -7.62
C ASN A 83 -0.35 -7.65 -7.53
N SER A 84 0.12 -6.77 -8.41
CA SER A 84 1.50 -6.28 -8.40
C SER A 84 1.85 -5.47 -7.15
N ALA A 85 0.91 -4.66 -6.64
CA ALA A 85 1.08 -3.93 -5.38
C ALA A 85 1.11 -4.90 -4.18
N MET A 86 0.21 -5.87 -4.13
CA MET A 86 0.17 -6.90 -3.09
C MET A 86 1.42 -7.78 -3.11
N GLU A 87 1.90 -8.18 -4.29
CA GLU A 87 3.14 -8.95 -4.45
C GLU A 87 4.35 -8.17 -3.92
N SER A 88 4.45 -6.87 -4.18
CA SER A 88 5.51 -6.03 -3.62
C SER A 88 5.46 -5.94 -2.10
N ALA A 89 4.25 -5.87 -1.52
CA ALA A 89 4.04 -5.86 -0.08
C ALA A 89 4.41 -7.21 0.56
N ASP A 90 3.98 -8.32 -0.03
CA ASP A 90 4.30 -9.68 0.43
C ASP A 90 5.80 -9.94 0.40
N GLN A 91 6.47 -9.52 -0.69
CA GLN A 91 7.93 -9.66 -0.80
C GLN A 91 8.65 -8.93 0.34
N ARG A 92 8.28 -7.68 0.64
CA ARG A 92 8.88 -6.94 1.76
C ARG A 92 8.51 -7.55 3.11
N ALA A 93 7.26 -8.00 3.30
CA ALA A 93 6.83 -8.66 4.52
C ALA A 93 7.67 -9.91 4.82
N ARG A 94 7.88 -10.78 3.83
CA ARG A 94 8.72 -11.98 3.97
C ARG A 94 10.17 -11.64 4.30
N GLN A 95 10.72 -10.59 3.68
CA GLN A 95 12.08 -10.12 3.96
C GLN A 95 12.21 -9.62 5.40
N LEU A 96 11.24 -8.82 5.87
CA LEU A 96 11.21 -8.33 7.24
C LEU A 96 10.99 -9.45 8.26
N GLN A 97 10.18 -10.45 7.94
CA GLN A 97 9.95 -11.63 8.79
C GLN A 97 11.21 -12.51 8.89
N THR A 98 11.90 -12.69 7.76
CA THR A 98 13.19 -13.38 7.75
C THR A 98 14.21 -12.62 8.58
N LEU A 99 14.26 -11.29 8.44
CA LEU A 99 15.17 -10.44 9.20
C LEU A 99 14.86 -10.46 10.70
N SER A 100 13.57 -10.45 11.09
CA SER A 100 13.17 -10.55 12.50
C SER A 100 13.58 -11.89 13.11
N TYR A 101 13.46 -13.00 12.36
CA TYR A 101 13.92 -14.31 12.80
C TYR A 101 15.44 -14.37 12.97
N GLN A 102 16.20 -13.88 11.99
CA GLN A 102 17.67 -13.84 12.03
C GLN A 102 18.19 -13.01 13.21
N ARG A 103 17.51 -11.90 13.52
CA ARG A 103 17.84 -11.01 14.65
C ARG A 103 17.30 -11.50 15.99
N ARG A 104 16.57 -12.62 16.01
CA ARG A 104 15.90 -13.18 17.19
C ARG A 104 15.04 -12.14 17.91
N CYS A 105 14.30 -11.37 17.14
CA CYS A 105 13.34 -10.44 17.72
C CYS A 105 12.25 -11.26 18.43
N SER A 106 12.18 -11.14 19.75
CA SER A 106 10.98 -11.53 20.48
C SER A 106 9.82 -10.74 19.89
N GLU A 107 8.69 -11.38 19.56
CA GLU A 107 7.44 -10.66 19.28
C GLU A 107 7.17 -9.77 20.50
N ALA A 108 7.56 -8.51 20.42
CA ALA A 108 7.33 -7.57 21.50
C ALA A 108 5.85 -7.25 21.40
N GLN A 109 5.08 -7.66 22.41
CA GLN A 109 3.75 -7.13 22.64
C GLN A 109 3.78 -5.60 22.43
N PRO A 110 2.73 -5.02 21.82
CA PRO A 110 2.66 -3.59 21.55
C PRO A 110 3.13 -2.84 22.78
N GLN A 111 4.28 -2.17 22.67
CA GLN A 111 4.83 -1.40 23.78
C GLN A 111 3.80 -0.33 24.09
N ALA A 112 3.05 -0.53 25.17
CA ALA A 112 2.14 0.46 25.70
C ALA A 112 2.91 1.77 25.78
N ALA A 113 2.46 2.76 25.02
CA ALA A 113 3.08 4.08 24.98
C ALA A 113 3.30 4.52 26.43
N ALA A 114 4.56 4.78 26.79
CA ALA A 114 4.88 5.32 28.10
C ALA A 114 3.99 6.54 28.32
N ALA A 115 3.17 6.49 29.38
CA ALA A 115 2.24 7.56 29.70
C ALA A 115 3.02 8.89 29.75
N PRO A 116 2.49 9.97 29.15
CA PRO A 116 3.15 11.27 29.20
C PRO A 116 3.34 11.66 30.67
N ALA A 117 4.58 12.02 31.04
CA ALA A 117 4.89 12.48 32.37
C ALA A 117 3.98 13.68 32.73
N PRO A 118 3.43 13.74 33.96
CA PRO A 118 2.61 14.86 34.37
C PRO A 118 3.43 16.15 34.32
N LEU A 119 2.89 17.17 33.63
CA LEU A 119 3.46 18.51 33.55
C LEU A 119 3.67 19.08 34.97
N PRO A 120 4.81 19.73 35.25
CA PRO A 120 5.01 20.39 36.53
C PRO A 120 4.01 21.54 36.67
N THR A 121 3.15 21.46 37.68
CA THR A 121 2.27 22.54 38.11
C THR A 121 3.14 23.71 38.58
N ALA A 122 3.14 24.80 37.81
CA ALA A 122 3.72 26.06 38.24
C ALA A 122 2.92 26.60 39.43
N SER A 123 3.46 26.48 40.64
CA SER A 123 2.98 27.22 41.81
C SER A 123 3.20 28.71 41.59
N ARG A 124 2.11 29.48 41.66
CA ARG A 124 2.12 30.95 41.75
C ARG A 124 1.87 31.33 43.20
#